data_AF-A0A965XYZ3-F1
#
_entry.id   AF-A0A965XYZ3-F1
#
_cell.length_a   1.000
_cell.length_b   1.000
_cell.length_c   1.000
_cell.angle_alpha   90.00
_cell.angle_beta   90.00
_cell.angle_gamma   90.00
#
_symmetry.space_group_name_H-M   'P 1'
#
loop_
_entity.id
_entity.type
_entity.pdbx_description
1 polymer ?
#
loop_
_entity_poly.entity_id
_entity_poly.type
_entity_poly.pdbx_seq_one_letter_code
_entity_poly.pdbx_strand_id
1 'polypeptide(L)'
;GHDGQGIDHGRRHLPLELMSMSDNMKFSKHKEVKGHEYQHYDNYDAIEVPFTDAIPSDYDGVMGVPISFLDKYCPEQFEILGMCENEDLYQLKTKVYKSTECKQAYIDKFGRTGTYDLNASGVIIISGLREKVYQRILICNKQVK
;
A
#
# COMPACT_ATOMS: atom_id res chain seq x y z
N GLY A 1 45.41 8.77 -20.45
CA GLY A 1 44.52 7.97 -19.59
C GLY A 1 44.53 8.61 -18.22
N HIS A 2 43.37 9.02 -17.74
CA HIS A 2 43.18 9.20 -16.30
C HIS A 2 41.84 8.60 -15.96
N ASP A 3 41.92 7.68 -15.02
CA ASP A 3 40.98 6.61 -14.77
C ASP A 3 39.61 7.14 -14.30
N GLY A 4 38.57 6.46 -14.79
CA GLY A 4 37.19 6.75 -14.44
C GLY A 4 37.00 6.58 -12.93
N GLN A 5 36.56 7.65 -12.27
CA GLN A 5 36.03 7.54 -10.92
C GLN A 5 34.74 6.74 -10.98
N GLY A 6 34.77 5.59 -10.31
CA GLY A 6 33.69 4.64 -10.21
C GLY A 6 32.40 5.34 -9.76
N ILE A 7 31.37 5.10 -10.54
CA ILE A 7 29.99 5.39 -10.24
C ILE A 7 29.57 4.72 -8.93
N ASP A 8 29.63 5.46 -7.82
CA ASP A 8 29.05 5.06 -6.54
C ASP A 8 27.51 4.95 -6.68
N HIS A 9 27.02 3.76 -7.01
CA HIS A 9 25.58 3.42 -7.04
C HIS A 9 25.27 2.24 -6.12
N GLY A 10 25.99 2.14 -5.00
CA GLY A 10 25.54 1.32 -3.89
C GLY A 10 24.55 2.12 -3.05
N ARG A 11 23.29 2.28 -3.49
CA ARG A 11 22.22 2.67 -2.55
C ARG A 11 22.14 1.56 -1.51
N ARG A 12 22.86 1.73 -0.40
CA ARG A 12 22.79 0.82 0.73
C ARG A 12 21.35 0.83 1.22
N HIS A 13 20.68 -0.30 1.04
CA HIS A 13 19.33 -0.57 1.51
C HIS A 13 19.36 -0.66 3.05
N LEU A 14 19.41 0.49 3.72
CA LEU A 14 19.43 0.59 5.18
C LEU A 14 18.01 0.35 5.74
N PRO A 15 17.89 -0.34 6.89
CA PRO A 15 16.62 -0.44 7.60
C PRO A 15 16.03 0.94 7.89
N LEU A 16 14.72 1.07 7.68
CA LEU A 16 13.95 2.25 8.01
C LEU A 16 13.72 2.35 9.51
N GLU A 17 13.98 3.52 10.07
CA GLU A 17 13.49 3.87 11.40
C GLU A 17 11.98 4.15 11.31
N LEU A 18 11.20 3.24 11.90
CA LEU A 18 9.74 3.28 11.87
C LEU A 18 9.18 3.53 13.27
N MET A 19 8.02 4.18 13.31
CA MET A 19 7.23 4.37 14.54
C MET A 19 6.18 3.26 14.69
N SER A 20 5.69 3.07 15.91
CA SER A 20 4.52 2.22 16.16
C SER A 20 3.28 2.78 15.44
N MET A 21 2.26 1.94 15.23
CA MET A 21 0.99 2.36 14.66
C MET A 21 0.36 3.51 15.48
N SER A 22 0.40 3.40 16.82
CA SER A 22 -0.10 4.44 17.72
C SER A 22 0.68 5.75 17.59
N ASP A 23 2.00 5.67 17.46
CA ASP A 23 2.86 6.84 17.33
C ASP A 23 2.73 7.49 15.95
N ASN A 24 2.57 6.71 14.88
CA ASN A 24 2.22 7.24 13.56
C ASN A 24 0.92 8.07 13.63
N MET A 25 -0.12 7.56 14.28
CA MET A 25 -1.38 8.29 14.45
C MET A 25 -1.21 9.57 15.28
N LYS A 26 -0.27 9.61 16.23
CA LYS A 26 -0.06 10.80 17.08
C LYS A 26 0.87 11.83 16.44
N PHE A 27 1.93 11.39 15.77
CA PHE A 27 3.09 12.21 15.44
C PHE A 27 3.40 12.31 13.95
N SER A 28 2.71 11.55 13.08
CA SER A 28 2.92 11.65 11.64
C SER A 28 2.78 13.10 11.16
N LYS A 29 3.63 13.48 10.20
CA LYS A 29 3.53 14.78 9.51
C LYS A 29 2.43 14.79 8.45
N HIS A 30 1.91 13.62 8.08
CA HIS A 30 0.87 13.46 7.07
C HIS A 30 -0.50 13.52 7.73
N LYS A 31 -1.36 14.41 7.23
CA LYS A 31 -2.68 14.65 7.84
C LYS A 31 -3.62 13.47 7.67
N GLU A 32 -3.39 12.66 6.64
CA GLU A 32 -4.16 11.45 6.34
C GLU A 32 -3.89 10.32 7.34
N VAL A 33 -2.74 10.34 8.02
CA VAL A 33 -2.37 9.36 9.04
C VAL A 33 -2.52 9.93 10.44
N LYS A 34 -2.17 11.22 10.63
CA LYS A 34 -2.23 11.86 11.94
C LYS A 34 -3.67 12.01 12.42
N GLY A 35 -4.01 11.32 13.49
CA GLY A 35 -5.34 11.30 14.10
C GLY A 35 -6.31 10.31 13.44
N HIS A 36 -5.84 9.48 12.50
CA HIS A 36 -6.68 8.58 11.72
C HIS A 36 -6.18 7.15 11.80
N GLU A 37 -7.10 6.20 11.94
CA GLU A 37 -6.78 4.77 11.88
C GLU A 37 -6.44 4.35 10.45
N TYR A 38 -5.52 3.41 10.32
CA TYR A 38 -5.18 2.81 9.04
C TYR A 38 -6.40 2.08 8.47
N GLN A 39 -6.65 2.28 7.18
CA GLN A 39 -7.76 1.63 6.51
C GLN A 39 -7.37 0.21 6.11
N HIS A 40 -8.31 -0.72 6.15
CA HIS A 40 -8.14 -2.05 5.56
C HIS A 40 -8.65 -2.07 4.13
N TYR A 41 -8.02 -2.85 3.27
CA TYR A 41 -8.59 -3.14 1.96
C TYR A 41 -9.81 -4.05 2.09
N ASP A 42 -10.82 -3.83 1.27
CA ASP A 42 -12.00 -4.71 1.12
C ASP A 42 -11.69 -5.91 0.21
N ASN A 43 -10.61 -5.85 -0.58
CA ASN A 43 -10.24 -6.89 -1.56
C ASN A 43 -8.86 -7.53 -1.39
N TYR A 44 -8.13 -7.16 -0.33
CA TYR A 44 -6.90 -7.80 0.11
C TYR A 44 -6.90 -7.89 1.63
N ASP A 45 -6.29 -8.92 2.20
CA ASP A 45 -6.05 -8.99 3.64
C ASP A 45 -4.82 -8.16 4.02
N ALA A 46 -4.95 -6.83 3.90
CA ALA A 46 -3.87 -5.90 4.16
C ALA A 46 -4.39 -4.51 4.57
N ILE A 47 -3.57 -3.74 5.28
CA ILE A 47 -3.84 -2.32 5.55
C ILE A 47 -3.29 -1.43 4.42
N GLU A 48 -3.94 -0.30 4.20
CA GLU A 48 -3.48 0.79 3.36
C GLU A 48 -2.49 1.65 4.15
N VAL A 49 -1.27 1.76 3.64
CA VAL A 49 -0.25 2.66 4.16
C VAL A 49 0.08 3.69 3.09
N PRO A 50 -0.36 4.95 3.23
CA PRO A 50 -0.28 5.92 2.14
C PRO A 50 1.12 6.50 1.95
N PHE A 51 1.98 6.38 2.96
CA PHE A 51 3.34 6.94 2.96
C PHE A 51 4.36 5.96 3.56
N THR A 52 5.53 5.86 2.95
CA THR A 52 6.61 4.95 3.40
C THR A 52 7.10 5.26 4.83
N ASP A 53 7.12 6.52 5.23
CA ASP A 53 7.50 6.93 6.59
C ASP A 53 6.35 6.82 7.61
N ALA A 54 5.20 6.29 7.17
CA ALA A 54 4.07 5.93 8.03
C ALA A 54 3.85 4.41 8.07
N ILE A 55 4.83 3.59 7.64
CA ILE A 55 4.78 2.14 7.84
C ILE A 55 4.87 1.88 9.36
N PRO A 56 3.90 1.20 9.97
CA PRO A 56 3.95 0.84 11.38
C PRO A 56 5.03 -0.23 11.65
N SER A 57 5.84 -0.02 12.68
CA SER A 57 6.90 -0.94 13.07
C SER A 57 6.41 -2.20 13.78
N ASP A 58 5.16 -2.18 14.26
CA ASP A 58 4.53 -3.15 15.16
C ASP A 58 3.33 -3.87 14.53
N TYR A 59 3.11 -3.71 13.23
CA TYR A 59 2.06 -4.42 12.50
C TYR A 59 2.60 -5.71 11.87
N ASP A 60 2.05 -6.85 12.27
CA ASP A 60 2.47 -8.20 11.87
C ASP A 60 1.77 -8.71 10.58
N GLY A 61 0.77 -7.99 10.08
CA GLY A 61 0.05 -8.31 8.85
C GLY A 61 0.69 -7.75 7.57
N VAL A 62 -0.05 -7.91 6.47
CA VAL A 62 0.35 -7.37 5.15
C VAL A 62 0.00 -5.89 5.03
N MET A 63 0.89 -5.12 4.42
CA MET A 63 0.73 -3.68 4.22
C MET A 63 0.85 -3.33 2.74
N GLY A 64 -0.11 -2.57 2.23
CA GLY A 64 -0.04 -1.94 0.92
C GLY A 64 0.68 -0.61 1.00
N VAL A 65 1.91 -0.54 0.49
CA VAL A 65 2.76 0.66 0.50
C VAL A 65 2.89 1.27 -0.90
N PRO A 66 3.24 2.57 -1.04
CA PRO A 66 3.43 3.18 -2.35
C PRO A 66 4.53 2.49 -3.16
N ILE A 67 4.42 2.48 -4.49
CA ILE A 67 5.48 1.90 -5.36
C ILE A 67 6.86 2.53 -5.12
N SER A 68 6.90 3.83 -4.78
CA SER A 68 8.14 4.54 -4.43
C SER A 68 8.85 3.98 -3.19
N PHE A 69 8.21 3.09 -2.42
CA PHE A 69 8.86 2.31 -1.37
C PHE A 69 10.09 1.55 -1.86
N LEU A 70 10.12 1.12 -3.13
CA LEU A 70 11.25 0.37 -3.70
C LEU A 70 12.58 1.13 -3.62
N ASP A 71 12.56 2.46 -3.66
CA ASP A 71 13.76 3.29 -3.48
C ASP A 71 14.40 3.14 -2.10
N LYS A 72 13.61 2.70 -1.11
CA LYS A 72 13.94 2.60 0.31
C LYS A 72 13.86 1.17 0.85
N TYR A 73 13.57 0.20 -0.02
CA TYR A 73 13.37 -1.20 0.37
C TYR A 73 14.61 -1.74 1.08
N CYS A 74 14.42 -2.47 2.17
CA CYS A 74 15.48 -3.21 2.85
C CYS A 74 15.04 -4.69 2.99
N PRO A 75 15.69 -5.66 2.30
CA PRO A 75 15.28 -7.08 2.32
C PRO A 75 15.50 -7.77 3.68
N GLU A 76 16.32 -7.17 4.55
CA GLU A 76 16.49 -7.64 5.93
C GLU A 76 15.32 -7.20 6.83
N GLN A 77 14.61 -6.13 6.46
CA GLN A 77 13.49 -5.59 7.22
C GLN A 77 12.13 -6.02 6.65
N PHE A 78 11.98 -6.08 5.33
CA PHE A 78 10.71 -6.36 4.68
C PHE A 78 10.82 -7.52 3.69
N GLU A 79 9.69 -8.19 3.50
CA GLU A 79 9.48 -9.13 2.39
C GLU A 79 8.43 -8.53 1.45
N ILE A 80 8.67 -8.61 0.14
CA ILE A 80 7.71 -8.21 -0.89
C ILE A 80 6.91 -9.44 -1.31
N LEU A 81 5.60 -9.36 -1.16
CA LEU A 81 4.68 -10.46 -1.47
C LEU A 81 4.10 -10.33 -2.89
N GLY A 82 3.89 -9.10 -3.34
CA GLY A 82 3.29 -8.82 -4.65
C GLY A 82 2.85 -7.37 -4.77
N MET A 83 1.86 -7.11 -5.60
CA MET A 83 1.24 -5.79 -5.74
C MET A 83 -0.26 -5.90 -5.98
N CYS A 84 -0.99 -4.83 -5.69
CA CYS A 84 -2.41 -4.76 -6.03
C CYS A 84 -2.57 -4.56 -7.55
N GLU A 85 -3.18 -5.53 -8.22
CA GLU A 85 -3.30 -5.56 -9.69
C GLU A 85 -4.61 -6.19 -10.17
N ASN A 86 -4.81 -6.28 -11.49
CA ASN A 86 -6.04 -6.84 -12.07
C ASN A 86 -6.05 -8.39 -12.12
N GLU A 87 -4.95 -9.00 -12.55
CA GLU A 87 -4.91 -10.43 -12.96
C GLU A 87 -4.72 -11.43 -11.81
N ASP A 88 -4.53 -10.96 -10.57
CA ASP A 88 -4.28 -11.81 -9.38
C ASP A 88 -3.09 -12.78 -9.56
N LEU A 89 -1.99 -12.31 -10.15
CA LEU A 89 -0.81 -13.13 -10.45
C LEU A 89 -0.17 -13.70 -9.18
N TYR A 90 -0.29 -12.97 -8.07
CA TYR A 90 0.26 -13.33 -6.77
C TYR A 90 -0.71 -14.17 -5.91
N GLN A 91 -1.95 -14.38 -6.36
CA GLN A 91 -3.00 -15.09 -5.61
C GLN A 91 -3.26 -14.46 -4.22
N LEU A 92 -3.21 -13.13 -4.14
CA LEU A 92 -3.36 -12.36 -2.90
C LEU A 92 -4.74 -11.70 -2.78
N LYS A 93 -5.57 -11.71 -3.83
CA LYS A 93 -6.92 -11.16 -3.76
C LYS A 93 -7.80 -12.01 -2.86
N THR A 94 -8.40 -11.39 -1.86
CA THR A 94 -9.44 -12.02 -1.04
C THR A 94 -10.83 -11.84 -1.62
N LYS A 95 -10.99 -10.90 -2.57
CA LYS A 95 -12.25 -10.57 -3.21
C LYS A 95 -12.04 -10.11 -4.64
N VAL A 96 -12.90 -10.58 -5.54
CA VAL A 96 -12.99 -10.10 -6.92
C VAL A 96 -14.39 -9.54 -7.13
N TYR A 97 -14.48 -8.26 -7.50
CA TYR A 97 -15.76 -7.60 -7.76
C TYR A 97 -16.32 -8.01 -9.11
N LYS A 98 -17.63 -8.26 -9.15
CA LYS A 98 -18.35 -8.52 -10.40
C LYS A 98 -18.50 -7.23 -11.20
N SER A 99 -18.68 -7.35 -12.52
CA SER A 99 -18.95 -6.19 -13.38
C SER A 99 -20.17 -5.38 -12.94
N THR A 100 -21.17 -6.00 -12.32
CA THR A 100 -22.34 -5.31 -11.76
C THR A 100 -21.97 -4.43 -10.57
N GLU A 101 -21.07 -4.89 -9.70
CA GLU A 101 -20.58 -4.12 -8.55
C GLU A 101 -19.71 -2.95 -9.02
N CYS A 102 -18.87 -3.15 -10.04
CA CYS A 102 -18.08 -2.08 -10.65
C CYS A 102 -18.95 -1.00 -11.32
N LYS A 103 -20.07 -1.38 -11.93
CA LYS A 103 -21.06 -0.43 -12.47
C LYS A 103 -21.80 0.31 -11.36
N GLN A 104 -22.23 -0.41 -10.33
CA GLN A 104 -22.92 0.20 -9.18
C GLN A 104 -22.01 1.18 -8.45
N ALA A 105 -20.75 0.83 -8.19
CA ALA A 105 -19.79 1.73 -7.57
C ALA A 105 -19.56 3.01 -8.39
N TYR A 106 -19.61 2.95 -9.72
CA TYR A 106 -19.54 4.14 -10.56
C TYR A 106 -20.79 5.02 -10.39
N ILE A 107 -21.98 4.42 -10.30
CA ILE A 107 -23.24 5.15 -10.07
C ILE A 107 -23.22 5.80 -8.68
N ASP A 108 -22.87 5.05 -7.64
CA ASP A 108 -22.82 5.54 -6.25
C ASP A 108 -21.87 6.74 -6.12
N LYS A 109 -20.74 6.70 -6.83
CA LYS A 109 -19.70 7.73 -6.77
C LYS A 109 -19.98 8.95 -7.65
N PHE A 110 -20.49 8.75 -8.87
CA PHE A 110 -20.59 9.81 -9.89
C PHE A 110 -22.03 10.18 -10.28
N GLY A 111 -23.03 9.47 -9.77
CA GLY A 111 -24.46 9.73 -10.04
C GLY A 111 -24.89 9.46 -11.48
N ARG A 112 -24.08 8.75 -12.28
CA ARG A 112 -24.36 8.44 -13.70
C ARG A 112 -23.86 7.05 -14.06
N THR A 113 -24.28 6.53 -15.22
CA THR A 113 -23.82 5.23 -15.69
C THR A 113 -22.36 5.27 -16.14
N GLY A 114 -21.64 4.18 -15.88
CA GLY A 114 -20.24 4.01 -16.24
C GLY A 114 -19.71 2.72 -15.61
N THR A 115 -18.40 2.52 -15.65
CA THR A 115 -17.75 1.38 -14.97
C THR A 115 -16.54 1.88 -14.21
N TYR A 116 -16.51 1.60 -12.91
CA TYR A 116 -15.33 1.83 -12.08
C TYR A 116 -14.70 0.46 -11.82
N ASP A 117 -13.65 0.12 -12.57
CA ASP A 117 -13.02 -1.21 -12.45
C ASP A 117 -12.32 -1.35 -11.11
N LEU A 118 -13.03 -1.81 -10.09
CA LEU A 118 -12.56 -2.00 -8.72
C LEU A 118 -11.46 -3.05 -8.61
N ASN A 119 -11.34 -3.97 -9.58
CA ASN A 119 -10.34 -5.04 -9.55
C ASN A 119 -8.94 -4.57 -9.96
N ALA A 120 -8.80 -3.35 -10.50
CA ALA A 120 -7.52 -2.85 -10.98
C ALA A 120 -6.50 -2.46 -9.89
N SER A 121 -6.91 -2.39 -8.62
CA SER A 121 -6.04 -2.01 -7.48
C SER A 121 -6.68 -2.44 -6.14
N GLY A 122 -6.08 -2.05 -5.02
CA GLY A 122 -6.69 -2.15 -3.70
C GLY A 122 -7.89 -1.20 -3.56
N VAL A 123 -8.92 -1.65 -2.84
CA VAL A 123 -10.15 -0.89 -2.59
C VAL A 123 -10.31 -0.68 -1.09
N ILE A 124 -10.52 0.56 -0.67
CA ILE A 124 -10.90 0.93 0.71
C ILE A 124 -12.33 1.46 0.72
N ILE A 125 -13.00 1.43 1.87
CA ILE A 125 -14.36 1.95 2.04
C ILE A 125 -14.32 3.30 2.75
N ILE A 126 -14.65 4.39 2.06
CA ILE A 126 -14.69 5.74 2.63
C ILE A 126 -16.14 6.22 2.60
N SER A 127 -16.71 6.51 3.78
CA SER A 127 -18.10 6.98 3.90
C SER A 127 -19.12 6.06 3.20
N GLY A 128 -18.88 4.75 3.23
CA GLY A 128 -19.70 3.73 2.57
C GLY A 128 -19.45 3.57 1.06
N LEU A 129 -18.56 4.36 0.46
CA LEU A 129 -18.20 4.29 -0.96
C LEU A 129 -16.92 3.47 -1.17
N ARG A 130 -16.91 2.66 -2.24
CA ARG A 130 -15.73 1.88 -2.66
C ARG A 130 -14.76 2.79 -3.41
N GLU A 131 -13.58 2.97 -2.85
CA GLU A 131 -12.54 3.85 -3.35
C GLU A 131 -11.30 3.05 -3.73
N LYS A 132 -10.87 3.12 -4.99
CA LYS A 132 -9.58 2.54 -5.37
C LYS A 132 -8.45 3.44 -4.92
N VAL A 133 -7.43 2.83 -4.35
CA VAL A 133 -6.14 3.49 -4.16
C VAL A 133 -5.28 3.40 -5.41
N TYR A 134 -4.30 4.30 -5.51
CA TYR A 134 -3.20 4.14 -6.46
C TYR A 134 -2.51 2.78 -6.26
N GLN A 135 -1.73 2.32 -7.25
CA GLN A 135 -1.04 1.05 -7.11
C GLN A 135 -0.18 0.99 -5.84
N ARG A 136 -0.18 -0.19 -5.22
CA ARG A 136 0.49 -0.48 -3.96
C ARG A 136 1.27 -1.77 -4.09
N ILE A 137 2.45 -1.80 -3.47
CA ILE A 137 3.23 -3.02 -3.26
C ILE A 137 2.77 -3.62 -1.93
N LEU A 138 2.54 -4.91 -1.90
CA LEU A 138 2.18 -5.65 -0.69
C LEU A 138 3.46 -6.17 -0.03
N ILE A 139 3.68 -5.76 1.21
CA ILE A 139 4.86 -6.14 2.00
C ILE A 139 4.45 -6.66 3.38
N CYS A 140 5.31 -7.44 4.02
CA CYS A 140 5.25 -7.69 5.46
C CYS A 140 6.57 -7.27 6.13
N ASN A 141 6.52 -6.93 7.41
CA ASN A 141 7.69 -6.60 8.20
C ASN A 141 8.24 -7.86 8.87
N LYS A 142 9.47 -8.25 8.52
CA LYS A 142 10.14 -9.46 8.99
C LYS A 142 10.61 -9.37 10.45
N GLN A 143 10.60 -8.18 11.03
CA GLN A 143 11.16 -7.90 12.34
C GLN A 143 10.10 -7.85 13.45
N VAL A 144 8.82 -7.98 13.10
CA VAL A 144 7.72 -8.09 14.08
C VAL A 144 7.69 -9.54 14.59
N LYS A 145 7.61 -9.69 15.92
CA LYS A 145 7.57 -10.99 16.61
C LYS A 145 6.32 -11.13 17.44
#